data_AF-A0A832MAA7-F1
#
_entry.id   AF-A0A832MAA7-F1
#
_cell.length_a   1.000
_cell.length_b   1.000
_cell.length_c   1.000
_cell.angle_alpha   90.00
_cell.angle_beta   90.00
_cell.angle_gamma   90.00
#
_symmetry.space_group_name_H-M   'P 1'
#
loop_
_entity.id
_entity.type
_entity.pdbx_description
1 polymer ?
#
loop_
_entity_poly.entity_id
_entity_poly.type
_entity_poly.pdbx_seq_one_letter_code
_entity_poly.pdbx_strand_id
1 'polypeptide(L)'
;MIARRGEPMFVPIVILRKHLTQIINEKTEQGHVTDGLADELAALPDSYDAVYAFAKRVANLPLRADWPYVEPSEFDEIVAELDPTRPLGKLGTVSDREARVETAFMASVCGCVLGKPLEINPTLADVRKALEAIGEWPMKAYVSEKIAPHLPRAMHHSWRETTREHITYVASDDDINYTVLGMLNLEQHGIGFTKKQLKNLWLGQLPISTTFGPERTTLLKAGLDTYHGTADEATMREWVTTFTPREEFCGALIRADAYGYACAGEPALAAELAWRDASFTHRRTGIYGTMFIAAAIAAAFTQPKDPLDIFRTALKFVPQRSRLCHILNGCLEDIESSRDWLTAYEKIHAKHFKWDHCRVFQELGTVMNTLRFAEGITDGICKQVSQGNDTDSYGATCGSILGAYFGPAKRRELDAWLKPFNDDLRTTLAQFYERSLVAVAKRMTQLPALVDKQQAEGVKQVAEQKARDAGAGL
;
A
#
# COMPACT_ATOMS: atom_id res chain seq x y z
N MET A 1 9.18 -48.01 -5.77
CA MET A 1 9.06 -46.74 -6.52
C MET A 1 7.60 -46.36 -6.56
N ILE A 2 7.17 -45.41 -5.73
CA ILE A 2 5.82 -44.85 -5.82
C ILE A 2 5.80 -43.99 -7.08
N ALA A 3 4.98 -44.36 -8.07
CA ALA A 3 4.75 -43.55 -9.24
C ALA A 3 4.25 -42.16 -8.79
N ARG A 4 5.09 -41.14 -8.91
CA ARG A 4 4.64 -39.75 -8.82
C ARG A 4 3.66 -39.57 -9.96
N ARG A 5 2.36 -39.53 -9.66
CA ARG A 5 1.33 -39.05 -10.58
C ARG A 5 1.84 -37.71 -11.11
N GLY A 6 1.88 -37.55 -12.43
CA GLY A 6 2.37 -36.33 -13.07
C GLY A 6 1.70 -35.12 -12.43
N GLU A 7 2.50 -34.20 -11.90
CA GLU A 7 1.98 -32.95 -11.39
C GLU A 7 1.31 -32.20 -12.57
N PRO A 8 0.07 -31.71 -12.41
CA PRO A 8 -0.60 -30.99 -13.47
C PRO A 8 0.18 -29.71 -13.80
N MET A 9 0.25 -29.37 -15.10
CA MET A 9 0.84 -28.11 -15.57
C MET A 9 0.09 -26.87 -15.07
N PHE A 10 -1.20 -27.04 -14.72
CA PHE A 10 -2.08 -25.98 -14.21
C PHE A 10 -2.29 -26.09 -12.70
N VAL A 11 -2.67 -24.97 -12.09
CA VAL A 11 -3.00 -24.89 -10.65
C VAL A 11 -4.07 -25.94 -10.31
N PRO A 12 -3.83 -26.86 -9.35
CA PRO A 12 -4.78 -27.90 -9.02
C PRO A 12 -6.17 -27.36 -8.69
N ILE A 13 -7.22 -28.01 -9.18
CA ILE A 13 -8.63 -27.60 -8.98
C ILE A 13 -8.97 -27.38 -7.51
N VAL A 14 -8.45 -28.22 -6.60
CA VAL A 14 -8.63 -28.06 -5.14
C VAL A 14 -8.13 -26.70 -4.63
N ILE A 15 -7.03 -26.18 -5.19
CA ILE A 15 -6.50 -24.86 -4.84
C ILE A 15 -7.39 -23.75 -5.41
N LEU A 16 -7.85 -23.90 -6.65
CA LEU A 16 -8.80 -22.95 -7.26
C LEU A 16 -10.11 -22.86 -6.47
N ARG A 17 -10.64 -24.00 -6.01
CA ARG A 17 -11.82 -24.03 -5.14
C ARG A 17 -11.58 -23.29 -3.83
N LYS A 18 -10.41 -23.48 -3.20
CA LYS A 18 -10.04 -22.75 -1.98
C LYS A 18 -10.00 -21.23 -2.21
N HIS A 19 -9.43 -20.79 -3.34
CA HIS A 19 -9.43 -19.37 -3.71
C HIS A 19 -10.85 -18.86 -3.92
N LEU A 20 -11.70 -19.60 -4.62
CA LEU A 20 -13.09 -19.22 -4.85
C LEU A 20 -13.91 -19.15 -3.56
N THR A 21 -13.67 -20.04 -2.59
CA THR A 21 -14.27 -19.92 -1.25
C THR A 21 -13.88 -18.59 -0.59
N GLN A 22 -12.60 -18.21 -0.67
CA GLN A 22 -12.16 -16.92 -0.15
C GLN A 22 -12.81 -15.74 -0.90
N ILE A 23 -12.87 -15.80 -2.23
CA ILE A 23 -13.51 -14.77 -3.06
C ILE A 23 -15.00 -14.63 -2.72
N ILE A 24 -15.74 -15.72 -2.52
CA ILE A 24 -17.16 -15.67 -2.13
C ILE A 24 -17.35 -14.96 -0.78
N ASN A 25 -16.49 -15.25 0.20
CA ASN A 25 -16.53 -14.58 1.50
C ASN A 25 -16.25 -13.08 1.36
N GLU A 26 -15.23 -12.71 0.60
CA GLU A 26 -14.88 -11.31 0.34
C GLU A 26 -16.00 -10.59 -0.43
N LYS A 27 -16.60 -11.23 -1.44
CA LYS A 27 -17.77 -10.70 -2.18
C LYS A 27 -18.96 -10.46 -1.25
N THR A 28 -19.18 -11.32 -0.27
CA THR A 28 -20.23 -11.15 0.75
C THR A 28 -20.00 -9.87 1.57
N GLU A 29 -18.75 -9.67 2.04
CA GLU A 29 -18.33 -8.46 2.76
C GLU A 29 -18.38 -7.20 1.90
N GLN A 30 -18.19 -7.34 0.59
CA GLN A 30 -18.26 -6.29 -0.44
C GLN A 30 -19.69 -6.00 -0.93
N GLY A 31 -20.70 -6.58 -0.30
CA GLY A 31 -22.08 -6.26 -0.59
C GLY A 31 -22.71 -7.03 -1.75
N HIS A 32 -22.08 -8.08 -2.25
CA HIS A 32 -22.64 -8.89 -3.35
C HIS A 32 -23.65 -9.93 -2.85
N VAL A 33 -24.49 -10.38 -3.77
CA VAL A 33 -25.42 -11.51 -3.58
C VAL A 33 -24.64 -12.81 -3.72
N THR A 34 -24.49 -13.56 -2.62
CA THR A 34 -23.63 -14.76 -2.56
C THR A 34 -24.34 -16.02 -2.06
N ASP A 35 -25.63 -15.95 -1.81
CA ASP A 35 -26.43 -17.06 -1.27
C ASP A 35 -26.33 -18.31 -2.17
N GLY A 36 -26.09 -19.47 -1.55
CA GLY A 36 -25.99 -20.77 -2.23
C GLY A 36 -24.70 -21.01 -3.03
N LEU A 37 -23.84 -20.00 -3.22
CA LEU A 37 -22.63 -20.15 -4.05
C LEU A 37 -21.60 -21.11 -3.43
N ALA A 38 -21.55 -21.22 -2.10
CA ALA A 38 -20.65 -22.18 -1.43
C ALA A 38 -21.05 -23.64 -1.73
N ASP A 39 -22.34 -23.95 -1.69
CA ASP A 39 -22.87 -25.28 -2.01
C ASP A 39 -22.72 -25.59 -3.50
N GLU A 40 -22.99 -24.61 -4.36
CA GLU A 40 -22.78 -24.75 -5.80
C GLU A 40 -21.30 -25.00 -6.13
N LEU A 41 -20.39 -24.25 -5.51
CA LEU A 41 -18.95 -24.48 -5.64
C LEU A 41 -18.59 -25.89 -5.20
N ALA A 42 -19.12 -26.40 -4.09
CA ALA A 42 -18.85 -27.76 -3.63
C ALA A 42 -19.36 -28.84 -4.61
N ALA A 43 -20.46 -28.56 -5.33
CA ALA A 43 -21.08 -29.48 -6.27
C ALA A 43 -20.50 -29.45 -7.71
N LEU A 44 -19.64 -28.47 -8.06
CA LEU A 44 -19.06 -28.39 -9.41
C LEU A 44 -18.28 -29.68 -9.75
N PRO A 45 -18.29 -30.13 -11.02
CA PRO A 45 -17.39 -31.20 -11.46
C PRO A 45 -15.93 -30.73 -11.41
N ASP A 46 -14.99 -31.67 -11.27
CA ASP A 46 -13.55 -31.40 -11.37
C ASP A 46 -13.13 -31.14 -12.83
N SER A 47 -13.51 -29.96 -13.33
CA SER A 47 -13.20 -29.44 -14.66
C SER A 47 -12.76 -27.99 -14.58
N TYR A 48 -11.66 -27.64 -15.26
CA TYR A 48 -11.19 -26.26 -15.36
C TYR A 48 -12.23 -25.35 -16.02
N ASP A 49 -12.95 -25.82 -17.04
CA ASP A 49 -13.97 -25.04 -17.72
C ASP A 49 -15.15 -24.72 -16.80
N ALA A 50 -15.59 -25.71 -16.02
CA ALA A 50 -16.68 -25.53 -15.05
C ALA A 50 -16.28 -24.54 -13.94
N VAL A 51 -15.06 -24.69 -13.41
CA VAL A 51 -14.50 -23.80 -12.37
C VAL A 51 -14.31 -22.38 -12.91
N TYR A 52 -13.85 -22.22 -14.14
CA TYR A 52 -13.68 -20.91 -14.78
C TYR A 52 -15.02 -20.22 -15.07
N ALA A 53 -16.00 -20.94 -15.63
CA ALA A 53 -17.34 -20.39 -15.83
C ALA A 53 -17.98 -19.94 -14.52
N PHE A 54 -17.83 -20.73 -13.45
CA PHE A 54 -18.28 -20.35 -12.12
C PHE A 54 -17.54 -19.11 -11.59
N ALA A 55 -16.22 -19.09 -11.65
CA ALA A 55 -15.38 -17.98 -11.21
C ALA A 55 -15.74 -16.66 -11.92
N LYS A 56 -15.94 -16.71 -13.24
CA LYS A 56 -16.35 -15.55 -14.05
C LYS A 56 -17.71 -15.01 -13.62
N ARG A 57 -18.65 -15.87 -13.23
CA ARG A 57 -19.95 -15.46 -12.68
C ARG A 57 -19.77 -14.81 -11.29
N VAL A 58 -18.95 -15.39 -10.42
CA VAL A 58 -18.64 -14.85 -9.09
C VAL A 58 -17.99 -13.45 -9.18
N ALA A 59 -17.10 -13.23 -10.16
CA ALA A 59 -16.46 -11.94 -10.37
C ALA A 59 -17.46 -10.81 -10.67
N ASN A 60 -18.57 -11.14 -11.34
CA ASN A 60 -19.58 -10.20 -11.86
C ASN A 60 -20.91 -10.25 -11.09
N LEU A 61 -20.92 -10.71 -9.84
CA LEU A 61 -22.15 -10.78 -9.04
C LEU A 61 -22.78 -9.38 -8.87
N PRO A 62 -24.12 -9.28 -8.88
CA PRO A 62 -24.79 -8.03 -8.54
C PRO A 62 -24.57 -7.69 -7.06
N LEU A 63 -24.64 -6.39 -6.76
CA LEU A 63 -24.76 -5.92 -5.37
C LEU A 63 -26.15 -6.26 -4.81
N ARG A 64 -26.22 -6.47 -3.50
CA ARG A 64 -27.49 -6.58 -2.79
C ARG A 64 -28.24 -5.26 -2.87
N ALA A 65 -29.57 -5.33 -2.93
CA ALA A 65 -30.43 -4.15 -3.06
C ALA A 65 -30.36 -3.21 -1.84
N ASP A 66 -29.93 -3.72 -0.69
CA ASP A 66 -29.78 -2.98 0.58
C ASP A 66 -28.35 -2.47 0.81
N TRP A 67 -27.44 -2.63 -0.16
CA TRP A 67 -26.06 -2.17 -0.02
C TRP A 67 -25.98 -0.64 -0.02
N PRO A 68 -25.51 0.01 1.07
CA PRO A 68 -25.64 1.45 1.21
C PRO A 68 -24.47 2.24 0.61
N TYR A 69 -23.46 1.57 0.05
CA TYR A 69 -22.21 2.18 -0.39
C TYR A 69 -22.07 2.21 -1.91
N VAL A 70 -21.36 3.23 -2.42
CA VAL A 70 -20.98 3.37 -3.83
C VAL A 70 -19.47 3.23 -3.94
N GLU A 71 -19.03 2.13 -4.58
CA GLU A 71 -17.62 1.70 -4.61
C GLU A 71 -17.16 1.33 -6.04
N PRO A 72 -17.02 2.32 -6.95
CA PRO A 72 -16.52 2.10 -8.31
C PRO A 72 -15.01 1.87 -8.36
N SER A 73 -14.52 1.15 -9.37
CA SER A 73 -13.05 0.94 -9.55
C SER A 73 -12.47 1.69 -10.75
N GLU A 74 -13.30 2.13 -11.69
CA GLU A 74 -12.84 2.92 -12.83
C GLU A 74 -12.64 4.38 -12.42
N PHE A 75 -11.61 5.04 -12.97
CA PHE A 75 -11.19 6.37 -12.50
C PHE A 75 -12.29 7.42 -12.61
N ASP A 76 -12.97 7.49 -13.76
CA ASP A 76 -13.98 8.53 -14.00
C ASP A 76 -15.17 8.38 -13.04
N GLU A 77 -15.56 7.14 -12.74
CA GLU A 77 -16.59 6.83 -11.76
C GLU A 77 -16.14 7.17 -10.33
N ILE A 78 -14.87 6.89 -9.99
CA ILE A 78 -14.28 7.30 -8.71
C ILE A 78 -14.30 8.82 -8.59
N VAL A 79 -13.85 9.54 -9.62
CA VAL A 79 -13.78 11.01 -9.69
C VAL A 79 -15.16 11.64 -9.46
N ALA A 80 -16.22 11.02 -9.99
CA ALA A 80 -17.61 11.46 -9.80
C ALA A 80 -18.07 11.33 -8.33
N GLU A 81 -17.47 10.43 -7.55
CA GLU A 81 -17.80 10.20 -6.13
C GLU A 81 -16.83 10.90 -5.17
N LEU A 82 -15.79 11.59 -5.65
CA LEU A 82 -14.85 12.34 -4.79
C LEU A 82 -15.47 13.63 -4.24
N ASP A 83 -14.89 14.17 -3.16
CA ASP A 83 -15.34 15.45 -2.59
C ASP A 83 -15.19 16.57 -3.64
N PRO A 84 -16.26 17.33 -3.96
CA PRO A 84 -16.21 18.41 -4.95
C PRO A 84 -15.35 19.61 -4.49
N THR A 85 -15.06 19.71 -3.20
CA THR A 85 -14.20 20.74 -2.59
C THR A 85 -12.73 20.31 -2.51
N ARG A 86 -12.38 19.15 -3.08
CA ARG A 86 -10.99 18.68 -3.09
C ARG A 86 -10.07 19.66 -3.83
N PRO A 87 -8.85 19.87 -3.32
CA PRO A 87 -7.87 20.70 -4.03
C PRO A 87 -7.43 19.99 -5.31
N LEU A 88 -7.44 20.70 -6.44
CA LEU A 88 -7.04 20.15 -7.75
C LEU A 88 -5.58 20.45 -8.12
N GLY A 89 -4.87 21.22 -7.29
CA GLY A 89 -3.47 21.58 -7.51
C GLY A 89 -2.67 21.56 -6.21
N LYS A 90 -1.53 22.27 -6.22
CA LYS A 90 -0.66 22.42 -5.04
C LYS A 90 -1.45 23.01 -3.87
N LEU A 91 -1.37 22.38 -2.70
CA LEU A 91 -1.95 22.86 -1.44
C LEU A 91 -1.27 24.14 -0.93
N GLY A 92 -0.01 24.35 -1.32
CA GLY A 92 0.82 25.48 -0.91
C GLY A 92 2.28 25.28 -1.27
N THR A 93 3.14 26.17 -0.79
CA THR A 93 4.59 26.05 -0.95
C THR A 93 5.15 24.98 -0.01
N VAL A 94 5.95 24.06 -0.54
CA VAL A 94 6.70 23.07 0.25
C VAL A 94 8.13 23.55 0.44
N SER A 95 8.51 23.92 1.66
CA SER A 95 9.90 24.23 2.02
C SER A 95 10.75 22.98 2.14
N ASP A 96 12.05 23.07 1.85
CA ASP A 96 13.02 21.97 2.02
C ASP A 96 12.57 20.65 1.38
N ARG A 97 11.87 20.73 0.24
CA ARG A 97 11.15 19.61 -0.38
C ARG A 97 12.03 18.36 -0.54
N GLU A 98 13.24 18.51 -1.05
CA GLU A 98 14.18 17.40 -1.24
C GLU A 98 14.59 16.75 0.09
N ALA A 99 14.94 17.56 1.10
CA ALA A 99 15.34 17.06 2.42
C ALA A 99 14.17 16.37 3.15
N ARG A 100 12.93 16.82 2.93
CA ARG A 100 11.72 16.14 3.41
C ARG A 100 11.52 14.80 2.75
N VAL A 101 11.69 14.70 1.42
CA VAL A 101 11.58 13.42 0.71
C VAL A 101 12.64 12.44 1.21
N GLU A 102 13.89 12.90 1.40
CA GLU A 102 14.94 12.09 1.99
C GLU A 102 14.55 11.59 3.38
N THR A 103 14.01 12.48 4.22
CA THR A 103 13.59 12.15 5.59
C THR A 103 12.42 11.17 5.59
N ALA A 104 11.44 11.34 4.69
CA ALA A 104 10.30 10.46 4.51
C ALA A 104 10.73 9.04 4.11
N PHE A 105 11.56 8.92 3.08
CA PHE A 105 12.05 7.61 2.63
C PHE A 105 12.90 6.91 3.70
N MET A 106 13.81 7.62 4.37
CA MET A 106 14.61 7.04 5.45
C MET A 106 13.76 6.60 6.65
N ALA A 107 12.76 7.39 7.02
CA ALA A 107 11.83 7.06 8.10
C ALA A 107 10.97 5.82 7.74
N SER A 108 10.53 5.73 6.49
CA SER A 108 9.81 4.58 5.94
C SER A 108 10.64 3.29 6.06
N VAL A 109 11.91 3.33 5.65
CA VAL A 109 12.84 2.20 5.78
C VAL A 109 13.03 1.80 7.25
N CYS A 110 13.20 2.75 8.16
CA CYS A 110 13.30 2.47 9.59
C CYS A 110 12.01 1.83 10.15
N GLY A 111 10.84 2.33 9.74
CA GLY A 111 9.53 1.81 10.15
C GLY A 111 9.29 0.37 9.66
N CYS A 112 9.61 0.10 8.39
CA CYS A 112 9.57 -1.24 7.80
C CYS A 112 10.43 -2.23 8.60
N VAL A 113 11.72 -1.94 8.78
CA VAL A 113 12.63 -2.84 9.50
C VAL A 113 12.22 -3.03 10.96
N LEU A 114 11.69 -1.99 11.61
CA LEU A 114 11.17 -2.08 12.98
C LEU A 114 10.00 -3.05 13.10
N GLY A 115 9.06 -3.00 12.16
CA GLY A 115 7.86 -3.83 12.17
C GLY A 115 8.12 -5.27 11.77
N LYS A 116 9.13 -5.50 10.93
CA LYS A 116 9.36 -6.80 10.27
C LYS A 116 9.45 -8.02 11.20
N PRO A 117 10.15 -7.99 12.36
CA PRO A 117 10.15 -9.14 13.28
C PRO A 117 8.75 -9.55 13.80
N LEU A 118 7.82 -8.60 13.88
CA LEU A 118 6.51 -8.75 14.50
C LEU A 118 5.38 -8.99 13.49
N GLU A 119 5.67 -9.06 12.19
CA GLU A 119 4.73 -9.20 11.06
C GLU A 119 4.09 -10.60 11.01
N ILE A 120 3.46 -11.05 12.10
CA ILE A 120 2.73 -12.32 12.22
C ILE A 120 1.42 -12.08 13.01
N ASN A 121 0.73 -10.98 12.64
CA ASN A 121 -0.58 -10.57 13.12
C ASN A 121 -0.75 -10.46 14.66
N PRO A 122 0.20 -9.87 15.43
CA PRO A 122 0.02 -9.65 16.86
C PRO A 122 -0.97 -8.51 17.11
N THR A 123 -1.74 -8.53 18.20
CA THR A 123 -2.48 -7.32 18.61
C THR A 123 -1.59 -6.37 19.42
N LEU A 124 -2.02 -5.13 19.66
CA LEU A 124 -1.35 -4.24 20.63
C LEU A 124 -1.16 -4.92 21.99
N ALA A 125 -2.16 -5.67 22.45
CA ALA A 125 -2.08 -6.37 23.73
C ALA A 125 -0.97 -7.42 23.74
N ASP A 126 -0.79 -8.14 22.63
CA ASP A 126 0.30 -9.11 22.46
C ASP A 126 1.67 -8.43 22.44
N VAL A 127 1.83 -7.37 21.64
CA VAL A 127 3.10 -6.61 21.54
C VAL A 127 3.45 -5.99 22.89
N ARG A 128 2.49 -5.35 23.55
CA ARG A 128 2.67 -4.74 24.86
C ARG A 128 3.09 -5.74 25.91
N LYS A 129 2.36 -6.86 26.04
CA LYS A 129 2.68 -7.92 27.01
C LYS A 129 4.09 -8.46 26.78
N ALA A 130 4.48 -8.67 25.53
CA ALA A 130 5.79 -9.20 25.21
C ALA A 130 6.92 -8.19 25.49
N LEU A 131 6.71 -6.90 25.23
CA LEU A 131 7.66 -5.83 25.57
C LEU A 131 7.76 -5.58 27.07
N GLU A 132 6.66 -5.62 27.81
CA GLU A 132 6.66 -5.51 29.28
C GLU A 132 7.46 -6.64 29.92
N ALA A 133 7.38 -7.86 29.39
CA ALA A 133 8.11 -9.02 29.89
C ALA A 133 9.64 -8.88 29.79
N ILE A 134 10.14 -8.07 28.85
CA ILE A 134 11.57 -7.78 28.68
C ILE A 134 11.98 -6.38 29.17
N GLY A 135 11.04 -5.62 29.76
CA GLY A 135 11.28 -4.26 30.26
C GLY A 135 11.48 -3.20 29.17
N GLU A 136 10.95 -3.42 27.96
CA GLU A 136 11.11 -2.53 26.80
C GLU A 136 9.79 -1.86 26.35
N TRP A 137 8.76 -1.85 27.20
CA TRP A 137 7.55 -1.05 27.00
C TRP A 137 7.66 0.33 27.68
N PRO A 138 7.24 1.43 27.04
CA PRO A 138 6.86 1.55 25.63
C PRO A 138 8.07 1.37 24.69
N MET A 139 7.80 0.94 23.45
CA MET A 139 8.82 0.73 22.42
C MET A 139 9.63 2.01 22.15
N LYS A 140 10.96 1.91 22.09
CA LYS A 140 11.88 3.04 21.88
C LYS A 140 13.03 2.77 20.90
N ALA A 141 13.15 1.54 20.42
CA ALA A 141 14.23 1.07 19.56
C ALA A 141 13.74 -0.13 18.73
N TYR A 142 14.58 -0.60 17.80
CA TYR A 142 14.37 -1.88 17.12
C TYR A 142 14.08 -3.02 18.10
N VAL A 143 13.21 -3.94 17.66
CA VAL A 143 12.75 -5.09 18.43
C VAL A 143 13.92 -6.02 18.75
N SER A 144 14.09 -6.37 20.02
CA SER A 144 15.07 -7.36 20.47
C SER A 144 14.61 -8.79 20.18
N GLU A 145 15.51 -9.69 19.80
CA GLU A 145 15.20 -11.13 19.70
C GLU A 145 14.67 -11.73 21.02
N LYS A 146 14.97 -11.09 22.16
CA LYS A 146 14.50 -11.51 23.48
C LYS A 146 12.99 -11.49 23.64
N ILE A 147 12.27 -10.78 22.76
CA ILE A 147 10.81 -10.73 22.79
C ILE A 147 10.16 -12.08 22.41
N ALA A 148 10.88 -12.93 21.66
CA ALA A 148 10.31 -14.13 21.02
C ALA A 148 9.56 -15.08 21.96
N PRO A 149 10.07 -15.41 23.17
CA PRO A 149 9.38 -16.34 24.08
C PRO A 149 8.06 -15.80 24.63
N HIS A 150 7.79 -14.50 24.46
CA HIS A 150 6.64 -13.81 25.05
C HIS A 150 5.55 -13.46 24.03
N LEU A 151 5.79 -13.71 22.74
CA LEU A 151 4.82 -13.49 21.66
C LEU A 151 3.85 -14.69 21.54
N PRO A 152 2.60 -14.45 21.09
CA PRO A 152 1.61 -15.52 20.89
C PRO A 152 1.94 -16.43 19.70
N ARG A 153 2.81 -15.97 18.79
CA ARG A 153 3.24 -16.67 17.57
C ARG A 153 4.73 -16.48 17.37
N ALA A 154 5.34 -17.37 16.58
CA ALA A 154 6.73 -17.21 16.19
C ALA A 154 6.92 -15.88 15.44
N MET A 155 8.07 -15.23 15.65
CA MET A 155 8.45 -14.04 14.88
C MET A 155 8.56 -14.37 13.39
N HIS A 156 8.39 -13.33 12.55
CA HIS A 156 8.54 -13.45 11.10
C HIS A 156 9.89 -14.05 10.73
N HIS A 157 9.96 -14.87 9.67
CA HIS A 157 11.14 -15.69 9.39
C HIS A 157 12.45 -14.88 9.19
N SER A 158 12.34 -13.60 8.82
CA SER A 158 13.48 -12.68 8.68
C SER A 158 13.98 -12.09 10.01
N TRP A 159 13.38 -12.42 11.16
CA TRP A 159 13.79 -11.87 12.47
C TRP A 159 15.30 -12.04 12.75
N ARG A 160 15.92 -13.08 12.16
CA ARG A 160 17.35 -13.39 12.25
C ARG A 160 18.27 -12.31 11.63
N GLU A 161 17.73 -11.41 10.84
CA GLU A 161 18.45 -10.27 10.26
C GLU A 161 17.78 -8.91 10.54
N THR A 162 16.57 -8.90 11.13
CA THR A 162 15.76 -7.68 11.35
C THR A 162 15.53 -7.33 12.82
N THR A 163 16.04 -8.13 13.76
CA THR A 163 16.05 -7.77 15.19
C THR A 163 17.28 -6.95 15.54
N ARG A 164 17.16 -6.10 16.57
CA ARG A 164 18.16 -5.09 16.98
C ARG A 164 19.58 -5.64 17.08
N GLU A 165 19.73 -6.88 17.54
CA GLU A 165 21.02 -7.54 17.73
C GLU A 165 21.70 -7.97 16.41
N HIS A 166 20.94 -8.10 15.32
CA HIS A 166 21.40 -8.69 14.06
C HIS A 166 21.33 -7.74 12.86
N ILE A 167 20.64 -6.60 12.97
CA ILE A 167 20.58 -5.60 11.90
C ILE A 167 21.99 -5.11 11.56
N THR A 168 22.40 -5.36 10.31
CA THR A 168 23.67 -4.88 9.74
C THR A 168 23.50 -4.24 8.35
N TYR A 169 22.28 -4.26 7.83
CA TYR A 169 21.82 -3.74 6.54
C TYR A 169 20.31 -3.58 6.59
N VAL A 170 19.73 -2.89 5.60
CA VAL A 170 18.29 -2.92 5.36
C VAL A 170 17.97 -4.26 4.69
N ALA A 171 17.27 -5.13 5.41
CA ALA A 171 16.80 -6.41 4.87
C ALA A 171 15.77 -6.19 3.77
N SER A 172 15.68 -7.13 2.82
CA SER A 172 14.72 -7.02 1.73
C SER A 172 13.30 -7.17 2.25
N ASP A 173 12.42 -6.36 1.65
CA ASP A 173 11.02 -6.25 2.02
C ASP A 173 10.21 -5.79 0.79
N ASP A 174 8.98 -6.29 0.61
CA ASP A 174 8.16 -5.89 -0.52
C ASP A 174 7.69 -4.43 -0.46
N ASP A 175 7.46 -3.84 0.71
CA ASP A 175 7.18 -2.40 0.86
C ASP A 175 8.30 -1.55 0.24
N ILE A 176 9.55 -1.88 0.58
CA ILE A 176 10.73 -1.16 0.09
C ILE A 176 10.93 -1.46 -1.40
N ASN A 177 10.79 -2.71 -1.83
CA ASN A 177 10.91 -3.10 -3.24
C ASN A 177 9.89 -2.35 -4.10
N TYR A 178 8.63 -2.27 -3.67
CA TYR A 178 7.59 -1.55 -4.41
C TYR A 178 7.79 -0.04 -4.40
N THR A 179 8.29 0.53 -3.30
CA THR A 179 8.66 1.94 -3.25
C THR A 179 9.77 2.25 -4.27
N VAL A 180 10.81 1.41 -4.35
CA VAL A 180 11.86 1.53 -5.38
C VAL A 180 11.30 1.31 -6.78
N LEU A 181 10.36 0.39 -6.98
CA LEU A 181 9.68 0.20 -8.27
C LEU A 181 8.86 1.41 -8.71
N GLY A 182 8.14 2.06 -7.80
CA GLY A 182 7.40 3.29 -8.09
C GLY A 182 8.35 4.41 -8.52
N MET A 183 9.52 4.54 -7.87
CA MET A 183 10.58 5.46 -8.29
C MET A 183 11.08 5.13 -9.70
N LEU A 184 11.42 3.87 -9.98
CA LEU A 184 11.89 3.43 -11.30
C LEU A 184 10.83 3.68 -12.39
N ASN A 185 9.55 3.46 -12.09
CA ASN A 185 8.45 3.70 -13.00
C ASN A 185 8.37 5.18 -13.40
N LEU A 186 8.46 6.09 -12.43
CA LEU A 186 8.45 7.53 -12.68
C LEU A 186 9.69 8.01 -13.43
N GLU A 187 10.88 7.51 -13.07
CA GLU A 187 12.12 7.85 -13.77
C GLU A 187 12.10 7.40 -15.24
N GLN A 188 11.53 6.23 -15.54
CA GLN A 188 11.54 5.66 -16.90
C GLN A 188 10.38 6.15 -17.77
N HIS A 189 9.21 6.43 -17.17
CA HIS A 189 7.96 6.63 -17.90
C HIS A 189 7.21 7.89 -17.52
N GLY A 190 7.62 8.58 -16.45
CA GLY A 190 6.98 9.80 -16.00
C GLY A 190 5.57 9.62 -15.45
N ILE A 191 4.88 10.74 -15.26
CA ILE A 191 3.51 10.81 -14.73
C ILE A 191 2.45 10.22 -15.68
N GLY A 192 2.81 9.97 -16.94
CA GLY A 192 1.94 9.40 -17.98
C GLY A 192 2.13 7.90 -18.22
N PHE A 193 2.75 7.17 -17.29
CA PHE A 193 3.02 5.74 -17.45
C PHE A 193 1.74 4.93 -17.72
N THR A 194 1.86 3.83 -18.47
CA THR A 194 0.76 2.93 -18.84
C THR A 194 0.82 1.62 -18.06
N LYS A 195 -0.30 0.88 -17.99
CA LYS A 195 -0.31 -0.47 -17.38
C LYS A 195 0.61 -1.44 -18.13
N LYS A 196 0.77 -1.26 -19.45
CA LYS A 196 1.74 -2.02 -20.25
C LYS A 196 3.19 -1.77 -19.81
N GLN A 197 3.55 -0.51 -19.57
CA GLN A 197 4.87 -0.16 -19.05
C GLN A 197 5.10 -0.71 -17.64
N LEU A 198 4.12 -0.56 -16.75
CA LEU A 198 4.16 -1.13 -15.40
C LEU A 198 4.31 -2.66 -15.43
N LYS A 199 3.55 -3.36 -16.28
CA LYS A 199 3.68 -4.80 -16.53
C LYS A 199 5.10 -5.19 -16.92
N ASN A 200 5.69 -4.47 -17.87
CA ASN A 200 7.04 -4.76 -18.37
C ASN A 200 8.10 -4.50 -17.30
N LEU A 201 7.96 -3.41 -16.53
CA LEU A 201 8.84 -3.11 -15.40
C LEU A 201 8.79 -4.25 -14.36
N TRP A 202 7.59 -4.71 -14.01
CA TRP A 202 7.41 -5.81 -13.06
C TRP A 202 8.03 -7.11 -13.57
N LEU A 203 7.82 -7.48 -14.83
CA LEU A 203 8.44 -8.66 -15.43
C LEU A 203 9.97 -8.62 -15.42
N GLY A 204 10.56 -7.42 -15.58
CA GLY A 204 12.01 -7.24 -15.57
C GLY A 204 12.63 -7.22 -14.17
N GLN A 205 11.84 -6.87 -13.14
CA GLN A 205 12.36 -6.56 -11.81
C GLN A 205 11.90 -7.53 -10.72
N LEU A 206 10.63 -7.94 -10.68
CA LEU A 206 10.07 -8.69 -9.55
C LEU A 206 10.27 -10.20 -9.71
N PRO A 207 11.00 -10.86 -8.80
CA PRO A 207 10.91 -12.31 -8.67
C PRO A 207 9.50 -12.69 -8.19
N ILE A 208 8.90 -13.70 -8.83
CA ILE A 208 7.53 -14.16 -8.49
C ILE A 208 7.39 -14.54 -7.01
N SER A 209 8.45 -15.10 -6.41
CA SER A 209 8.44 -15.55 -5.01
C SER A 209 8.32 -14.41 -3.99
N THR A 210 8.57 -13.15 -4.39
CA THR A 210 8.54 -11.97 -3.50
C THR A 210 7.31 -11.09 -3.76
N THR A 211 6.29 -11.63 -4.41
CA THR A 211 5.00 -10.96 -4.64
C THR A 211 3.91 -11.80 -3.99
N PHE A 212 2.83 -11.21 -3.51
CA PHE A 212 1.75 -11.93 -2.82
C PHE A 212 0.39 -11.61 -3.43
N GLY A 213 -0.62 -12.46 -3.20
CA GLY A 213 -2.00 -12.19 -3.60
C GLY A 213 -2.20 -11.73 -5.07
N PRO A 214 -2.83 -10.57 -5.29
CA PRO A 214 -3.05 -10.01 -6.63
C PRO A 214 -1.80 -9.70 -7.43
N GLU A 215 -0.72 -9.26 -6.79
CA GLU A 215 0.55 -8.94 -7.43
C GLU A 215 1.12 -10.21 -8.08
N ARG A 216 1.17 -11.31 -7.30
CA ARG A 216 1.67 -12.61 -7.79
C ARG A 216 0.84 -13.13 -8.94
N THR A 217 -0.49 -13.04 -8.83
CA THR A 217 -1.38 -13.55 -9.87
C THR A 217 -1.24 -12.77 -11.17
N THR A 218 -1.10 -11.45 -11.07
CA THR A 218 -0.86 -10.55 -12.20
C THR A 218 0.48 -10.85 -12.86
N LEU A 219 1.55 -11.03 -12.08
CA LEU A 219 2.88 -11.33 -12.60
C LEU A 219 2.96 -12.70 -13.28
N LEU A 220 2.31 -13.72 -12.73
CA LEU A 220 2.19 -15.04 -13.37
C LEU A 220 1.48 -14.93 -14.72
N LYS A 221 0.37 -14.18 -14.78
CA LYS A 221 -0.37 -13.97 -16.03
C LYS A 221 0.44 -13.16 -17.04
N ALA A 222 1.15 -12.12 -16.59
CA ALA A 222 2.05 -11.35 -17.43
C ALA A 222 3.18 -12.22 -17.99
N GLY A 223 3.72 -13.15 -17.19
CA GLY A 223 4.72 -14.12 -17.61
C GLY A 223 4.18 -15.06 -18.70
N LEU A 224 2.98 -15.62 -18.50
CA LEU A 224 2.32 -16.45 -19.52
C LEU A 224 2.04 -15.68 -20.81
N ASP A 225 1.68 -14.40 -20.69
CA ASP A 225 1.47 -13.52 -21.85
C ASP A 225 2.74 -13.33 -22.69
N THR A 226 3.94 -13.46 -22.13
CA THR A 226 5.19 -13.40 -22.92
C THR A 226 5.32 -14.52 -23.95
N TYR A 227 4.59 -15.64 -23.78
CA TYR A 227 4.57 -16.75 -24.72
C TYR A 227 3.62 -16.51 -25.91
N HIS A 228 2.48 -15.87 -25.67
CA HIS A 228 1.43 -15.67 -26.67
C HIS A 228 1.43 -14.27 -27.30
N GLY A 229 1.78 -13.23 -26.53
CA GLY A 229 1.89 -11.84 -26.98
C GLY A 229 0.56 -11.14 -27.28
N THR A 230 -0.57 -11.65 -26.76
CA THR A 230 -1.92 -11.22 -27.16
C THR A 230 -2.78 -10.63 -26.05
N ALA A 231 -2.35 -10.62 -24.78
CA ALA A 231 -3.18 -10.09 -23.70
C ALA A 231 -3.19 -8.56 -23.73
N ASP A 232 -4.35 -8.01 -24.04
CA ASP A 232 -4.67 -6.61 -23.83
C ASP A 232 -4.98 -6.31 -22.35
N GLU A 233 -5.22 -5.03 -22.03
CA GLU A 233 -5.52 -4.62 -20.66
C GLU A 233 -6.82 -5.25 -20.13
N ALA A 234 -7.81 -5.48 -20.99
CA ALA A 234 -9.07 -6.11 -20.62
C ALA A 234 -8.85 -7.58 -20.19
N THR A 235 -8.03 -8.32 -20.94
CA THR A 235 -7.67 -9.71 -20.64
C THR A 235 -6.90 -9.81 -19.32
N MET A 236 -5.96 -8.89 -19.08
CA MET A 236 -5.23 -8.82 -17.81
C MET A 236 -6.18 -8.50 -16.64
N ARG A 237 -7.08 -7.53 -16.84
CA ARG A 237 -8.07 -7.11 -15.85
C ARG A 237 -9.01 -8.26 -15.46
N GLU A 238 -9.56 -8.97 -16.44
CA GLU A 238 -10.47 -10.10 -16.22
C GLU A 238 -9.79 -11.18 -15.35
N TRP A 239 -8.53 -11.49 -15.66
CA TRP A 239 -7.79 -12.52 -14.95
C TRP A 239 -7.67 -12.24 -13.45
N VAL A 240 -7.25 -11.01 -13.12
CA VAL A 240 -7.15 -10.54 -11.73
C VAL A 240 -8.51 -10.68 -11.03
N THR A 241 -9.60 -10.24 -11.65
CA THR A 241 -10.92 -10.29 -11.01
C THR A 241 -11.54 -11.68 -10.86
N THR A 242 -11.03 -12.69 -11.59
CA THR A 242 -11.68 -14.01 -11.68
C THR A 242 -11.16 -14.99 -10.63
N PHE A 243 -9.84 -15.06 -10.43
CA PHE A 243 -9.22 -16.11 -9.60
C PHE A 243 -8.38 -15.58 -8.44
N THR A 244 -8.38 -14.28 -8.24
CA THR A 244 -7.53 -13.63 -7.25
C THR A 244 -8.36 -13.14 -6.07
N PRO A 245 -8.25 -13.78 -4.89
CA PRO A 245 -8.75 -13.17 -3.66
C PRO A 245 -7.89 -11.98 -3.25
N ARG A 246 -8.36 -11.22 -2.27
CA ARG A 246 -7.63 -10.14 -1.58
C ARG A 246 -7.46 -8.84 -2.37
N GLU A 247 -8.36 -8.55 -3.31
CA GLU A 247 -8.32 -7.31 -4.11
C GLU A 247 -8.51 -6.01 -3.28
N GLU A 248 -8.93 -6.13 -2.02
CA GLU A 248 -9.11 -5.03 -1.06
C GLU A 248 -8.05 -4.99 0.07
N PHE A 249 -6.95 -5.73 -0.07
CA PHE A 249 -5.86 -5.78 0.92
C PHE A 249 -4.79 -4.71 0.64
N CYS A 250 -3.80 -4.59 1.53
CA CYS A 250 -2.75 -3.56 1.52
C CYS A 250 -1.72 -3.71 0.39
N GLY A 251 -1.68 -4.82 -0.36
CA GLY A 251 -0.64 -5.06 -1.38
C GLY A 251 -0.54 -3.96 -2.44
N ALA A 252 -1.65 -3.26 -2.74
CA ALA A 252 -1.59 -2.05 -3.54
C ALA A 252 -1.09 -0.81 -2.78
N LEU A 253 -1.53 -0.66 -1.53
CA LEU A 253 -1.28 0.48 -0.67
C LEU A 253 0.22 0.69 -0.42
N ILE A 254 0.98 -0.39 -0.18
CA ILE A 254 2.42 -0.35 0.08
C ILE A 254 3.27 0.18 -1.09
N ARG A 255 2.64 0.43 -2.25
CA ARG A 255 3.28 0.98 -3.45
C ARG A 255 3.09 2.51 -3.57
N ALA A 256 2.28 3.11 -2.69
CA ALA A 256 1.84 4.49 -2.79
C ALA A 256 2.96 5.53 -2.56
N ASP A 257 3.97 5.16 -1.75
CA ASP A 257 4.93 6.09 -1.17
C ASP A 257 5.69 6.91 -2.21
N ALA A 258 6.22 6.24 -3.25
CA ALA A 258 6.96 6.91 -4.32
C ALA A 258 6.11 7.95 -5.04
N TYR A 259 4.82 7.69 -5.24
CA TYR A 259 3.89 8.63 -5.86
C TYR A 259 3.59 9.82 -4.94
N GLY A 260 3.44 9.57 -3.63
CA GLY A 260 3.32 10.62 -2.62
C GLY A 260 4.56 11.51 -2.54
N TYR A 261 5.76 10.94 -2.59
CA TYR A 261 7.03 11.68 -2.63
C TYR A 261 7.14 12.53 -3.89
N ALA A 262 6.87 11.95 -5.06
CA ALA A 262 6.93 12.63 -6.34
C ALA A 262 5.96 13.82 -6.41
N CYS A 263 4.81 13.72 -5.75
CA CYS A 263 3.77 14.73 -5.77
C CYS A 263 3.73 15.55 -4.47
N ALA A 264 4.88 15.88 -3.88
CA ALA A 264 4.96 16.64 -2.63
C ALA A 264 4.16 17.96 -2.71
N GLY A 265 3.09 18.06 -1.92
CA GLY A 265 2.14 19.18 -1.91
C GLY A 265 0.99 19.09 -2.94
N GLU A 266 0.92 18.03 -3.76
CA GLU A 266 -0.06 17.82 -4.84
C GLU A 266 -0.84 16.50 -4.66
N PRO A 267 -1.76 16.42 -3.68
CA PRO A 267 -2.47 15.19 -3.37
C PRO A 267 -3.36 14.67 -4.52
N ALA A 268 -3.86 15.55 -5.39
CA ALA A 268 -4.66 15.15 -6.55
C ALA A 268 -3.87 14.29 -7.54
N LEU A 269 -2.67 14.74 -7.91
CA LEU A 269 -1.80 13.97 -8.80
C LEU A 269 -1.30 12.70 -8.12
N ALA A 270 -0.95 12.78 -6.83
CA ALA A 270 -0.53 11.61 -6.05
C ALA A 270 -1.59 10.49 -6.08
N ALA A 271 -2.85 10.85 -5.82
CA ALA A 271 -3.98 9.92 -5.85
C ALA A 271 -4.24 9.34 -7.25
N GLU A 272 -4.09 10.14 -8.31
CA GLU A 272 -4.24 9.67 -9.69
C GLU A 272 -3.16 8.65 -10.07
N LEU A 273 -1.88 8.95 -9.79
CA LEU A 273 -0.78 8.03 -10.08
C LEU A 273 -0.92 6.72 -9.28
N ALA A 274 -1.31 6.84 -8.01
CA ALA A 274 -1.61 5.71 -7.14
C ALA A 274 -2.77 4.86 -7.67
N TRP A 275 -3.87 5.47 -8.13
CA TRP A 275 -4.96 4.74 -8.78
C TRP A 275 -4.49 3.99 -10.03
N ARG A 276 -3.67 4.65 -10.87
CA ARG A 276 -3.20 4.08 -12.12
C ARG A 276 -2.38 2.81 -11.89
N ASP A 277 -1.51 2.83 -10.88
CA ASP A 277 -0.76 1.67 -10.43
C ASP A 277 -1.69 0.62 -9.78
N ALA A 278 -2.45 1.03 -8.76
CA ALA A 278 -3.30 0.14 -7.96
C ALA A 278 -4.33 -0.63 -8.80
N SER A 279 -4.94 0.04 -9.78
CA SER A 279 -5.97 -0.55 -10.65
C SER A 279 -5.43 -1.67 -11.55
N PHE A 280 -4.11 -1.88 -11.61
CA PHE A 280 -3.54 -3.03 -12.28
C PHE A 280 -3.84 -4.34 -11.54
N THR A 281 -3.84 -4.34 -10.20
CA THR A 281 -3.96 -5.55 -9.38
C THR A 281 -5.13 -5.54 -8.39
N HIS A 282 -5.61 -4.37 -7.94
CA HIS A 282 -6.60 -4.25 -6.87
C HIS A 282 -7.89 -3.56 -7.32
N ARG A 283 -8.95 -3.67 -6.52
CA ARG A 283 -10.28 -3.06 -6.75
C ARG A 283 -10.77 -2.37 -5.48
N ARG A 284 -11.72 -1.45 -5.65
CA ARG A 284 -12.46 -0.79 -4.55
C ARG A 284 -11.55 -0.34 -3.41
N THR A 285 -11.73 -0.86 -2.19
CA THR A 285 -10.97 -0.44 -1.00
C THR A 285 -9.45 -0.57 -1.18
N GLY A 286 -8.98 -1.57 -1.93
CA GLY A 286 -7.55 -1.71 -2.23
C GLY A 286 -7.01 -0.54 -3.05
N ILE A 287 -7.80 -0.06 -4.03
CA ILE A 287 -7.51 1.16 -4.79
C ILE A 287 -7.60 2.39 -3.87
N TYR A 288 -8.70 2.52 -3.12
CA TYR A 288 -8.95 3.73 -2.32
C TYR A 288 -7.93 3.92 -1.20
N GLY A 289 -7.50 2.83 -0.54
CA GLY A 289 -6.43 2.87 0.45
C GLY A 289 -5.12 3.37 -0.14
N THR A 290 -4.79 2.93 -1.36
CA THR A 290 -3.59 3.41 -2.08
C THR A 290 -3.70 4.90 -2.44
N MET A 291 -4.84 5.33 -2.96
CA MET A 291 -5.11 6.74 -3.26
C MET A 291 -5.02 7.62 -2.00
N PHE A 292 -5.62 7.15 -0.91
CA PHE A 292 -5.62 7.82 0.39
C PHE A 292 -4.20 8.02 0.92
N ILE A 293 -3.37 6.97 0.93
CA ILE A 293 -1.99 7.07 1.42
C ILE A 293 -1.13 7.98 0.54
N ALA A 294 -1.22 7.86 -0.79
CA ALA A 294 -0.46 8.74 -1.68
C ALA A 294 -0.85 10.22 -1.47
N ALA A 295 -2.14 10.51 -1.33
CA ALA A 295 -2.64 11.84 -1.01
C ALA A 295 -2.20 12.32 0.38
N ALA A 296 -2.20 11.43 1.39
CA ALA A 296 -1.76 11.75 2.74
C ALA A 296 -0.26 12.08 2.79
N ILE A 297 0.59 11.28 2.15
CA ILE A 297 2.03 11.55 2.04
C ILE A 297 2.26 12.88 1.33
N ALA A 298 1.59 13.12 0.19
CA ALA A 298 1.69 14.39 -0.54
C ALA A 298 1.25 15.60 0.30
N ALA A 299 0.16 15.48 1.07
CA ALA A 299 -0.34 16.54 1.94
C ALA A 299 0.56 16.77 3.16
N ALA A 300 1.23 15.75 3.68
CA ALA A 300 2.13 15.87 4.85
C ALA A 300 3.26 16.87 4.62
N PHE A 301 3.75 17.01 3.38
CA PHE A 301 4.81 17.96 3.01
C PHE A 301 4.46 19.43 3.28
N THR A 302 3.17 19.79 3.39
CA THR A 302 2.77 21.18 3.69
C THR A 302 2.75 21.50 5.18
N GLN A 303 3.03 20.52 6.05
CA GLN A 303 3.08 20.69 7.51
C GLN A 303 1.86 21.42 8.08
N PRO A 304 0.64 20.88 7.91
CA PRO A 304 -0.52 21.50 8.53
C PRO A 304 -0.33 21.59 10.06
N LYS A 305 -0.95 22.59 10.70
CA LYS A 305 -0.81 22.78 12.14
C LYS A 305 -1.40 21.62 12.95
N ASP A 306 -2.53 21.09 12.50
CA ASP A 306 -3.11 19.86 13.02
C ASP A 306 -2.69 18.70 12.11
N PRO A 307 -1.95 17.68 12.62
CA PRO A 307 -1.59 16.49 11.83
C PRO A 307 -2.81 15.79 11.21
N LEU A 308 -4.01 15.88 11.81
CA LEU A 308 -5.20 15.25 11.24
C LEU A 308 -5.68 15.91 9.95
N ASP A 309 -5.31 17.16 9.67
CA ASP A 309 -5.65 17.83 8.41
C ASP A 309 -5.03 17.13 7.18
N ILE A 310 -3.93 16.38 7.38
CA ILE A 310 -3.34 15.50 6.36
C ILE A 310 -4.39 14.49 5.88
N PHE A 311 -5.04 13.81 6.83
CA PHE A 311 -6.01 12.76 6.55
C PHE A 311 -7.36 13.31 6.14
N ARG A 312 -7.80 14.44 6.73
CA ARG A 312 -9.00 15.16 6.24
C ARG A 312 -8.83 15.58 4.78
N THR A 313 -7.63 15.98 4.38
CA THR A 313 -7.31 16.28 2.98
C THR A 313 -7.31 15.02 2.12
N ALA A 314 -6.65 13.94 2.57
CA ALA A 314 -6.58 12.68 1.84
C ALA A 314 -7.97 12.03 1.62
N LEU A 315 -8.89 12.14 2.59
CA LEU A 315 -10.26 11.65 2.48
C LEU A 315 -11.05 12.30 1.34
N LYS A 316 -10.65 13.49 0.88
CA LYS A 316 -11.27 14.15 -0.28
C LYS A 316 -10.97 13.44 -1.61
N PHE A 317 -9.97 12.56 -1.63
CA PHE A 317 -9.52 11.81 -2.79
C PHE A 317 -9.94 10.33 -2.78
N VAL A 318 -10.89 9.95 -1.91
CA VAL A 318 -11.58 8.66 -1.98
C VAL A 318 -13.09 8.85 -2.23
N PRO A 319 -13.82 7.86 -2.77
CA PRO A 319 -15.27 7.99 -2.95
C PRO A 319 -15.98 8.28 -1.62
N GLN A 320 -16.72 9.39 -1.54
CA GLN A 320 -17.32 9.89 -0.30
C GLN A 320 -18.42 8.95 0.26
N ARG A 321 -19.02 8.12 -0.61
CA ARG A 321 -20.02 7.11 -0.23
C ARG A 321 -19.44 5.69 -0.15
N SER A 322 -18.13 5.53 -0.03
CA SER A 322 -17.49 4.22 0.18
C SER A 322 -17.46 3.80 1.64
N ARG A 323 -17.27 2.50 1.91
CA ARG A 323 -16.99 1.99 3.27
C ARG A 323 -15.73 2.63 3.85
N LEU A 324 -14.69 2.81 3.03
CA LEU A 324 -13.43 3.38 3.48
C LEU A 324 -13.64 4.80 4.03
N CYS A 325 -14.28 5.67 3.26
CA CYS A 325 -14.55 7.04 3.70
C CYS A 325 -15.37 7.06 5.00
N HIS A 326 -16.43 6.23 5.08
CA HIS A 326 -17.26 6.12 6.28
C HIS A 326 -16.46 5.67 7.52
N ILE A 327 -15.70 4.58 7.40
CA ILE A 327 -14.93 4.00 8.51
C ILE A 327 -13.83 4.97 8.99
N LEU A 328 -13.10 5.59 8.06
CA LEU A 328 -12.00 6.49 8.43
C LEU A 328 -12.49 7.80 9.05
N ASN A 329 -13.65 8.33 8.63
CA ASN A 329 -14.29 9.44 9.34
C ASN A 329 -14.65 9.05 10.79
N GLY A 330 -15.21 7.85 11.00
CA GLY A 330 -15.48 7.35 12.36
C GLY A 330 -14.20 7.18 13.19
N CYS A 331 -13.10 6.76 12.57
CA CYS A 331 -11.80 6.69 13.24
C CYS A 331 -11.28 8.09 13.62
N LEU A 332 -11.45 9.11 12.77
CA LEU A 332 -11.08 10.50 13.11
C LEU A 332 -11.84 10.99 14.36
N GLU A 333 -13.14 10.74 14.44
CA GLU A 333 -13.95 11.08 15.62
C GLU A 333 -13.46 10.36 16.89
N ASP A 334 -13.12 9.08 16.78
CA ASP A 334 -12.58 8.29 17.89
C ASP A 334 -11.23 8.84 18.36
N ILE A 335 -10.36 9.26 17.43
CA ILE A 335 -9.03 9.82 17.71
C ILE A 335 -9.15 11.20 18.37
N GLU A 336 -9.96 12.10 17.81
CA GLU A 336 -10.17 13.46 18.34
C GLU A 336 -10.74 13.47 19.76
N SER A 337 -11.63 12.53 20.04
CA SER A 337 -12.24 12.35 21.36
C SER A 337 -11.38 11.56 22.35
N SER A 338 -10.14 11.22 21.99
CA SER A 338 -9.23 10.43 22.81
C SER A 338 -8.08 11.27 23.37
N ARG A 339 -7.69 10.96 24.61
CA ARG A 339 -6.62 11.67 25.33
C ARG A 339 -5.21 11.24 24.92
N ASP A 340 -5.08 10.00 24.44
CA ASP A 340 -3.82 9.38 24.05
C ASP A 340 -4.07 8.30 22.97
N TRP A 341 -2.99 7.84 22.36
CA TRP A 341 -3.03 6.86 21.28
C TRP A 341 -3.53 5.48 21.72
N LEU A 342 -3.36 5.12 23.00
CA LEU A 342 -3.85 3.85 23.54
C LEU A 342 -5.38 3.85 23.62
N THR A 343 -5.95 4.93 24.15
CA THR A 343 -7.41 5.11 24.24
C THR A 343 -8.05 5.14 22.85
N ALA A 344 -7.42 5.80 21.89
CA ALA A 344 -7.89 5.82 20.50
C ALA A 344 -7.79 4.44 19.84
N TYR A 345 -6.68 3.71 20.03
CA TYR A 345 -6.51 2.35 19.54
C TYR A 345 -7.63 1.43 20.07
N GLU A 346 -7.94 1.50 21.37
CA GLU A 346 -9.00 0.66 21.97
C GLU A 346 -10.36 0.89 21.29
N LYS A 347 -10.72 2.14 20.99
CA LYS A 347 -11.96 2.48 20.26
C LYS A 347 -11.95 1.93 18.83
N ILE A 348 -10.87 2.16 18.09
CA ILE A 348 -10.71 1.71 16.70
C ILE A 348 -10.75 0.18 16.64
N HIS A 349 -9.94 -0.48 17.46
CA HIS A 349 -9.83 -1.94 17.51
C HIS A 349 -11.15 -2.59 17.90
N ALA A 350 -11.87 -2.07 18.90
CA ALA A 350 -13.17 -2.61 19.29
C ALA A 350 -14.19 -2.65 18.15
N LYS A 351 -14.14 -1.68 17.23
CA LYS A 351 -15.04 -1.60 16.06
C LYS A 351 -14.53 -2.39 14.86
N HIS A 352 -13.21 -2.53 14.71
CA HIS A 352 -12.60 -2.91 13.44
C HIS A 352 -11.67 -4.13 13.51
N PHE A 353 -11.54 -4.81 14.66
CA PHE A 353 -10.63 -5.96 14.87
C PHE A 353 -10.76 -7.11 13.87
N LYS A 354 -11.93 -7.26 13.23
CA LYS A 354 -12.14 -8.28 12.18
C LYS A 354 -11.33 -8.03 10.91
N TRP A 355 -10.85 -6.81 10.72
CA TRP A 355 -9.97 -6.40 9.63
C TRP A 355 -8.54 -6.32 10.19
N ASP A 356 -7.89 -7.47 10.25
CA ASP A 356 -6.56 -7.66 10.83
C ASP A 356 -5.44 -7.60 9.76
N HIS A 357 -4.31 -8.28 9.99
CA HIS A 357 -3.12 -8.26 9.14
C HIS A 357 -3.40 -8.23 7.62
N CYS A 358 -2.68 -7.34 6.92
CA CYS A 358 -2.81 -6.97 5.52
C CYS A 358 -4.14 -6.34 5.07
N ARG A 359 -5.08 -6.05 5.99
CA ARG A 359 -6.36 -5.38 5.66
C ARG A 359 -6.22 -3.87 5.82
N VAL A 360 -7.06 -3.10 5.13
CA VAL A 360 -6.91 -1.64 5.01
C VAL A 360 -7.59 -0.85 6.12
N PHE A 361 -8.79 -1.27 6.57
CA PHE A 361 -9.65 -0.42 7.39
C PHE A 361 -9.10 -0.06 8.77
N GLN A 362 -8.84 -1.06 9.64
CA GLN A 362 -8.33 -0.80 10.98
C GLN A 362 -6.97 -0.11 10.92
N GLU A 363 -6.11 -0.57 10.00
CA GLU A 363 -4.73 -0.13 9.91
C GLU A 363 -4.57 1.33 9.47
N LEU A 364 -5.40 1.80 8.53
CA LEU A 364 -5.43 3.23 8.24
C LEU A 364 -5.93 4.04 9.44
N GLY A 365 -6.84 3.49 10.25
CA GLY A 365 -7.20 4.04 11.56
C GLY A 365 -6.01 4.16 12.50
N THR A 366 -5.17 3.12 12.61
CA THR A 366 -3.97 3.11 13.47
C THR A 366 -2.90 4.09 12.98
N VAL A 367 -2.74 4.26 11.65
CA VAL A 367 -1.85 5.29 11.06
C VAL A 367 -2.31 6.70 11.43
N MET A 368 -3.61 7.00 11.31
CA MET A 368 -4.16 8.30 11.72
C MET A 368 -3.95 8.55 13.22
N ASN A 369 -4.18 7.52 14.02
CA ASN A 369 -3.97 7.55 15.47
C ASN A 369 -2.50 7.86 15.80
N THR A 370 -1.55 7.19 15.16
CA THR A 370 -0.13 7.44 15.37
C THR A 370 0.23 8.89 15.07
N LEU A 371 -0.14 9.42 13.91
CA LEU A 371 0.22 10.78 13.49
C LEU A 371 -0.35 11.84 14.43
N ARG A 372 -1.54 11.62 15.02
CA ARG A 372 -2.14 12.54 15.99
C ARG A 372 -1.31 12.72 17.25
N PHE A 373 -0.65 11.65 17.71
CA PHE A 373 0.00 11.57 19.01
C PHE A 373 1.53 11.40 18.94
N ALA A 374 2.12 11.43 17.74
CA ALA A 374 3.56 11.36 17.55
C ALA A 374 4.23 12.67 17.99
N GLU A 375 5.29 12.58 18.78
CA GLU A 375 6.13 13.70 19.22
C GLU A 375 7.37 13.91 18.32
N GLY A 376 7.61 12.95 17.42
CA GLY A 376 8.71 12.89 16.49
C GLY A 376 8.58 11.69 15.57
N ILE A 377 9.59 11.47 14.73
CA ILE A 377 9.57 10.40 13.73
C ILE A 377 9.73 9.05 14.43
N THR A 378 10.76 8.91 15.27
CA THR A 378 11.09 7.63 15.92
C THR A 378 10.05 7.21 16.95
N ASP A 379 9.48 8.19 17.66
CA ASP A 379 8.35 7.96 18.57
C ASP A 379 7.09 7.50 17.81
N GLY A 380 6.79 8.12 16.66
CA GLY A 380 5.67 7.73 15.82
C GLY A 380 5.78 6.30 15.27
N ILE A 381 6.91 5.91 14.66
CA ILE A 381 7.07 4.54 14.14
C ILE A 381 7.00 3.48 15.27
N CYS A 382 7.50 3.79 16.47
CA CYS A 382 7.36 2.92 17.64
C CYS A 382 5.89 2.77 18.07
N LYS A 383 5.11 3.85 18.06
CA LYS A 383 3.67 3.80 18.34
C LYS A 383 2.93 2.99 17.28
N GLN A 384 3.25 3.18 16.00
CA GLN A 384 2.62 2.43 14.91
C GLN A 384 2.87 0.93 15.04
N VAL A 385 4.14 0.50 15.18
CA VAL A 385 4.47 -0.92 15.31
C VAL A 385 3.90 -1.52 16.58
N SER A 386 3.78 -0.74 17.66
CA SER A 386 3.13 -1.17 18.90
C SER A 386 1.64 -1.46 18.74
N GLN A 387 0.96 -0.93 17.71
CA GLN A 387 -0.46 -1.20 17.45
C GLN A 387 -0.70 -2.59 16.81
N GLY A 388 0.34 -3.28 16.36
CA GLY A 388 0.28 -4.66 15.90
C GLY A 388 -0.19 -4.83 14.45
N ASN A 389 -0.84 -5.96 14.18
CA ASN A 389 -1.32 -6.47 12.89
C ASN A 389 -0.22 -6.60 11.83
N ASP A 390 -0.17 -5.69 10.86
CA ASP A 390 0.73 -5.68 9.71
C ASP A 390 1.84 -4.64 9.94
N THR A 391 2.77 -5.03 10.81
CA THR A 391 3.62 -4.09 11.53
C THR A 391 4.69 -3.42 10.67
N ASP A 392 5.25 -4.12 9.68
CA ASP A 392 6.22 -3.55 8.74
C ASP A 392 5.55 -2.61 7.75
N SER A 393 4.49 -3.02 7.07
CA SER A 393 3.89 -2.22 6.01
C SER A 393 3.30 -0.91 6.50
N TYR A 394 2.55 -0.95 7.60
CA TYR A 394 2.03 0.28 8.19
C TYR A 394 3.10 1.03 8.99
N GLY A 395 4.14 0.36 9.50
CA GLY A 395 5.33 0.99 10.03
C GLY A 395 6.05 1.83 8.96
N ALA A 396 6.21 1.29 7.75
CA ALA A 396 6.79 1.93 6.59
C ALA A 396 5.97 3.14 6.15
N THR A 397 4.68 2.91 5.87
CA THR A 397 3.72 3.95 5.47
C THR A 397 3.67 5.10 6.49
N CYS A 398 3.63 4.77 7.78
CA CYS A 398 3.62 5.78 8.83
C CYS A 398 4.95 6.55 8.88
N GLY A 399 6.09 5.87 8.71
CA GLY A 399 7.40 6.48 8.57
C GLY A 399 7.44 7.50 7.43
N SER A 400 6.89 7.16 6.28
CA SER A 400 6.79 8.06 5.10
C SER A 400 6.03 9.35 5.43
N ILE A 401 4.86 9.23 6.05
CA ILE A 401 4.03 10.39 6.42
C ILE A 401 4.71 11.23 7.51
N LEU A 402 5.25 10.59 8.56
CA LEU A 402 5.96 11.26 9.65
C LEU A 402 7.19 12.00 9.16
N GLY A 403 8.00 11.38 8.30
CA GLY A 403 9.20 11.99 7.75
C GLY A 403 8.90 13.13 6.79
N ALA A 404 7.82 13.05 6.00
CA ALA A 404 7.35 14.18 5.17
C ALA A 404 6.85 15.35 6.04
N TYR A 405 6.06 15.03 7.08
CA TYR A 405 5.47 15.99 8.01
C TYR A 405 6.51 16.71 8.86
N PHE A 406 7.35 15.98 9.59
CA PHE A 406 8.37 16.58 10.45
C PHE A 406 9.57 17.09 9.65
N GLY A 407 9.91 16.43 8.55
CA GLY A 407 10.97 16.86 7.65
C GLY A 407 12.35 16.98 8.31
N PRO A 408 13.24 17.82 7.75
CA PRO A 408 14.62 17.94 8.22
C PRO A 408 14.75 18.37 9.70
N ALA A 409 13.71 18.99 10.28
CA ALA A 409 13.71 19.40 11.69
C ALA A 409 13.86 18.22 12.67
N LYS A 410 13.43 17.02 12.27
CA LYS A 410 13.48 15.80 13.09
C LYS A 410 14.38 14.72 12.50
N ARG A 411 15.03 14.98 11.36
CA ARG A 411 15.90 14.03 10.64
C ARG A 411 17.02 13.42 11.51
N ARG A 412 17.54 14.16 12.50
CA ARG A 412 18.59 13.67 13.41
C ARG A 412 18.11 12.54 14.34
N GLU A 413 16.81 12.42 14.58
CA GLU A 413 16.26 11.29 15.36
C GLU A 413 16.58 9.94 14.68
N LEU A 414 16.69 9.94 13.35
CA LEU A 414 16.98 8.74 12.56
C LEU A 414 18.45 8.33 12.56
N ASP A 415 19.39 9.16 13.02
CA ASP A 415 20.83 8.86 12.89
C ASP A 415 21.22 7.55 13.62
N ALA A 416 20.67 7.33 14.81
CA ALA A 416 20.87 6.08 15.55
C ALA A 416 20.16 4.87 14.92
N TRP A 417 19.07 5.10 14.19
CA TRP A 417 18.25 4.08 13.53
C TRP A 417 18.84 3.63 12.19
N LEU A 418 19.49 4.56 11.47
CA LEU A 418 20.13 4.30 10.18
C LEU A 418 21.53 3.72 10.35
N LYS A 419 22.23 4.04 11.45
CA LYS A 419 23.61 3.59 11.70
C LYS A 419 23.81 2.07 11.55
N PRO A 420 22.94 1.18 12.08
CA PRO A 420 23.11 -0.26 11.94
C PRO A 420 23.03 -0.75 10.48
N PHE A 421 22.43 0.02 9.57
CA PHE A 421 22.27 -0.39 8.17
C PHE A 421 23.57 -0.32 7.37
N ASN A 422 24.62 0.34 7.86
CA ASN A 422 25.92 0.47 7.17
C ASN A 422 25.82 0.97 5.71
N ASP A 423 24.82 1.81 5.42
CA ASP A 423 24.49 2.27 4.06
C ASP A 423 24.29 1.12 3.04
N ASP A 424 23.79 -0.04 3.50
CA ASP A 424 23.53 -1.22 2.68
C ASP A 424 22.03 -1.52 2.60
N LEU A 425 21.43 -1.23 1.45
CA LEU A 425 20.06 -1.53 1.08
C LEU A 425 20.02 -2.79 0.21
N ARG A 426 19.36 -3.84 0.68
CA ARG A 426 19.19 -5.09 -0.08
C ARG A 426 17.76 -5.20 -0.56
N THR A 427 17.58 -5.21 -1.88
CA THR A 427 16.30 -5.45 -2.54
C THR A 427 16.31 -6.84 -3.19
N THR A 428 15.14 -7.35 -3.55
CA THR A 428 15.03 -8.54 -4.41
C THR A 428 14.83 -8.20 -5.88
N LEU A 429 14.92 -6.91 -6.24
CA LEU A 429 14.69 -6.44 -7.60
C LEU A 429 15.83 -6.88 -8.54
N ALA A 430 15.48 -7.67 -9.55
CA ALA A 430 16.43 -8.42 -10.36
C ALA A 430 17.41 -7.56 -11.18
N GLN A 431 17.01 -6.34 -11.55
CA GLN A 431 17.84 -5.41 -12.36
C GLN A 431 18.10 -4.09 -11.63
N PHE A 432 17.94 -4.05 -10.31
CA PHE A 432 18.30 -2.90 -9.49
C PHE A 432 19.56 -3.21 -8.68
N TYR A 433 20.69 -2.58 -9.07
CA TYR A 433 22.01 -2.91 -8.51
C TYR A 433 22.53 -1.90 -7.48
N GLU A 434 21.86 -0.76 -7.32
CA GLU A 434 22.26 0.23 -6.32
C GLU A 434 21.98 -0.32 -4.91
N ARG A 435 22.99 -0.28 -4.05
CA ARG A 435 22.92 -0.77 -2.67
C ARG A 435 23.15 0.32 -1.64
N SER A 436 23.64 1.49 -2.02
CA SER A 436 23.75 2.60 -1.07
C SER A 436 22.34 3.12 -0.74
N LEU A 437 21.93 2.97 0.52
CA LEU A 437 20.67 3.51 1.01
C LEU A 437 20.59 5.03 0.78
N VAL A 438 21.71 5.73 1.01
CA VAL A 438 21.84 7.17 0.76
C VAL A 438 21.72 7.50 -0.73
N ALA A 439 22.32 6.69 -1.63
CA ALA A 439 22.18 6.91 -3.07
C ALA A 439 20.74 6.70 -3.56
N VAL A 440 20.03 5.69 -3.03
CA VAL A 440 18.61 5.48 -3.34
C VAL A 440 17.76 6.62 -2.78
N ALA A 441 18.00 7.06 -1.54
CA ALA A 441 17.30 8.21 -0.97
C ALA A 441 17.51 9.48 -1.82
N LYS A 442 18.73 9.70 -2.32
CA LYS A 442 19.03 10.82 -3.23
C LYS A 442 18.24 10.75 -4.53
N ARG A 443 17.96 9.56 -5.07
CA ARG A 443 17.11 9.42 -6.26
C ARG A 443 15.65 9.76 -5.96
N MET A 444 15.15 9.33 -4.79
CA MET A 444 13.81 9.71 -4.33
C MET A 444 13.66 11.23 -4.26
N THR A 445 14.68 11.97 -3.80
CA THR A 445 14.60 13.44 -3.71
C THR A 445 14.46 14.14 -5.07
N GLN A 446 14.79 13.48 -6.18
CA GLN A 446 14.66 14.04 -7.53
C GLN A 446 13.25 13.88 -8.11
N LEU A 447 12.41 13.02 -7.53
CA LEU A 447 11.07 12.73 -8.06
C LEU A 447 10.20 13.99 -8.17
N PRO A 448 10.12 14.90 -7.17
CA PRO A 448 9.36 16.14 -7.31
C PRO A 448 9.79 17.02 -8.48
N ALA A 449 11.10 17.13 -8.73
CA ALA A 449 11.62 17.93 -9.83
C ALA A 449 11.30 17.30 -11.20
N LEU A 450 11.30 15.97 -11.27
CA LEU A 450 10.86 15.23 -12.46
C LEU A 450 9.39 15.51 -12.77
N VAL A 451 8.51 15.48 -11.77
CA VAL A 451 7.09 15.79 -11.91
C VAL A 451 6.87 17.24 -12.37
N ASP A 452 7.49 18.21 -11.70
CA ASP A 452 7.37 19.64 -12.06
C ASP A 452 7.75 19.87 -13.54
N LYS A 453 8.84 19.23 -14.00
CA LYS A 453 9.30 19.35 -15.38
C LYS A 453 8.27 18.80 -16.36
N GLN A 454 7.70 17.64 -16.10
CA GLN A 454 6.74 17.00 -16.99
C GLN A 454 5.40 17.76 -17.05
N GLN A 455 4.93 18.28 -15.92
CA GLN A 455 3.75 19.15 -15.91
C GLN A 455 3.99 20.43 -16.73
N ALA A 456 5.16 21.05 -16.59
CA ALA A 456 5.51 22.23 -17.38
C ALA A 456 5.59 21.94 -18.90
N GLU A 457 6.09 20.76 -19.29
CA GLU A 457 6.12 20.31 -20.69
C GLU A 457 4.70 20.03 -21.22
N GLY A 458 3.84 19.37 -20.45
CA GLY A 458 2.45 19.10 -20.82
C GLY A 458 1.63 20.38 -21.05
N VAL A 459 1.80 21.39 -20.20
CA VAL A 459 1.15 22.70 -20.36
C VAL A 459 1.59 23.39 -21.66
N LYS A 460 2.89 23.30 -22.02
CA LYS A 460 3.39 23.85 -23.29
C LYS A 460 2.78 23.15 -24.49
N GLN A 461 2.71 21.82 -24.49
CA GLN A 461 2.12 21.04 -25.58
C GLN A 461 0.64 21.37 -25.80
N VAL A 462 -0.14 21.52 -24.73
CA VAL A 462 -1.55 21.92 -24.81
C VAL A 462 -1.70 23.34 -25.37
N ALA A 463 -0.83 24.27 -24.96
CA ALA A 463 -0.84 25.63 -25.47
C ALA A 463 -0.46 25.70 -26.96
N GLU A 464 0.56 24.95 -27.38
CA GLU A 464 0.97 24.83 -28.78
C GLU A 464 -0.12 24.20 -29.65
N GLN A 465 -0.80 23.17 -29.15
CA GLN A 465 -1.92 22.54 -29.86
C GLN A 465 -3.08 23.53 -30.04
N LYS A 466 -3.49 24.24 -28.97
CA LYS A 466 -4.53 25.28 -29.06
C LYS A 466 -4.14 26.41 -30.03
N ALA A 467 -2.87 26.80 -30.08
CA ALA A 467 -2.39 27.82 -31.01
C ALA A 467 -2.43 27.34 -32.47
N ARG A 468 -2.11 26.05 -32.72
CA ARG A 468 -2.26 25.43 -34.05
C ARG A 468 -3.72 25.36 -34.47
N ASP A 469 -4.61 24.93 -33.58
CA ASP A 469 -6.04 24.81 -33.85
C ASP A 469 -6.69 26.18 -34.10
N ALA A 470 -6.23 27.24 -33.41
CA ALA A 470 -6.68 28.61 -33.64
C ALA A 470 -6.10 29.24 -34.92
N GLY A 471 -4.88 28.84 -35.32
CA GLY A 471 -4.22 29.31 -36.55
C GLY A 471 -4.70 28.62 -37.83
N ALA A 472 -5.30 27.43 -37.72
CA ALA A 472 -5.89 26.69 -38.85
C ALA A 472 -7.30 27.18 -39.25
N GLY A 473 -7.85 28.17 -38.53
CA GLY A 473 -9.18 28.74 -38.75
C GLY A 473 -9.21 30.10 -39.47
N LEU A 474 -8.12 30.52 -40.11
CA LEU A 474 -8.02 31.77 -40.88
C LEU A 474 -7.93 31.53 -42.38
#